data_AF-A0A1V3WL98-F1
#
_entry.id   AF-A0A1V3WL98-F1
#
_cell.length_a   1.000
_cell.length_b   1.000
_cell.length_c   1.000
_cell.angle_alpha   90.00
_cell.angle_beta   90.00
_cell.angle_gamma   90.00
#
_symmetry.space_group_name_H-M   'P 1'
#
loop_
_entity.id
_entity.type
_entity.pdbx_description
1 polymer ?
#
loop_
_entity_poly.entity_id
_entity_poly.type
_entity_poly.pdbx_seq_one_letter_code
_entity_poly.pdbx_strand_id
1 'polypeptide(L)'
;MGDFDAHLAELQHLLDNIEPQVRLGTALRAALLAFNTFDESETVRHRQRMRIILETAELQAYSMTMYAGWRAVIAGFVARRLGGESTDLVPQTIAWTMLGSR
;
A
#
# COMPACT_ATOMS: atom_id res chain seq x y z
N MET A 1 5.91 4.49 -15.40
CA MET A 1 6.59 3.39 -14.69
C MET A 1 7.35 3.93 -13.47
N GLY A 2 8.20 4.96 -13.59
CA GLY A 2 9.00 5.46 -12.45
C GLY A 2 8.24 6.05 -11.25
N ASP A 3 7.06 6.63 -11.44
CA ASP A 3 6.27 7.22 -10.34
C ASP A 3 5.69 6.16 -9.41
N PHE A 4 5.20 5.05 -9.98
CA PHE A 4 4.61 3.96 -9.21
C PHE A 4 5.65 3.16 -8.41
N ASP A 5 6.79 2.84 -9.01
CA ASP A 5 7.87 2.13 -8.32
C ASP A 5 8.39 2.97 -7.14
N ALA A 6 8.46 4.30 -7.31
CA ALA A 6 8.80 5.23 -6.23
C ALA A 6 7.76 5.20 -5.10
N HIS A 7 6.46 5.20 -5.42
CA HIS A 7 5.39 5.08 -4.43
C HIS A 7 5.42 3.73 -3.70
N LEU A 8 5.69 2.60 -4.37
CA LEU A 8 5.86 1.32 -3.68
C LEU A 8 7.08 1.30 -2.77
N ALA A 9 8.19 1.90 -3.21
CA ALA A 9 9.39 2.03 -2.40
C ALA A 9 9.14 2.89 -1.16
N GLU A 10 8.35 3.97 -1.28
CA GLU A 10 7.92 4.79 -0.16
C GLU A 10 7.06 3.99 0.83
N LEU A 11 6.06 3.24 0.35
CA LEU A 11 5.25 2.38 1.22
C LEU A 11 6.10 1.33 1.94
N GLN A 12 7.05 0.70 1.23
CA GLN A 12 7.97 -0.26 1.82
C GLN A 12 8.83 0.40 2.91
N HIS A 13 9.36 1.59 2.64
CA HIS A 13 10.14 2.38 3.59
C HIS A 13 9.33 2.75 4.84
N LEU A 14 8.07 3.17 4.68
CA LEU A 14 7.17 3.47 5.80
C LEU A 14 6.96 2.24 6.69
N LEU A 15 6.77 1.06 6.08
CA LEU A 15 6.56 -0.18 6.81
C LEU A 15 7.82 -0.67 7.53
N ASP A 16 9.00 -0.53 6.91
CA ASP A 16 10.28 -0.99 7.48
C ASP A 16 10.75 -0.14 8.66
N ASN A 17 10.30 1.12 8.74
CA ASN A 17 10.59 2.00 9.88
C ASN A 17 9.67 1.78 11.10
N ILE A 18 8.69 0.88 11.02
CA ILE A 18 7.81 0.59 12.15
C ILE A 18 8.50 -0.36 13.12
N GLU A 19 8.53 0.01 14.39
CA GLU A 19 9.14 -0.81 15.42
C GLU A 19 8.51 -2.21 15.50
N PRO A 20 9.32 -3.29 15.63
CA PRO A 20 8.82 -4.67 15.67
C PRO A 20 7.87 -5.00 16.83
N GLN A 21 7.75 -4.13 17.83
CA GLN A 21 6.81 -4.32 18.94
C GLN A 21 5.40 -3.76 18.67
N VAL A 22 5.23 -2.93 17.63
CA VAL A 22 3.93 -2.35 17.28
C VAL A 22 3.01 -3.43 16.71
N ARG A 23 1.83 -3.62 17.30
CA ARG A 23 0.85 -4.62 16.82
C ARG A 23 0.59 -4.49 15.31
N LEU A 24 0.54 -5.62 14.61
CA LEU A 24 0.44 -5.70 13.15
C LEU A 24 -0.65 -4.78 12.55
N GLY A 25 -1.87 -4.83 13.09
CA GLY A 25 -2.96 -3.98 12.61
C GLY A 25 -2.71 -2.48 12.83
N THR A 26 -2.06 -2.10 13.92
CA THR A 26 -1.66 -0.71 14.19
C THR A 26 -0.58 -0.25 13.20
N ALA A 27 0.40 -1.11 12.92
CA ALA A 27 1.46 -0.83 11.96
C ALA A 27 0.89 -0.60 10.54
N LEU A 28 0.04 -1.51 10.08
CA LEU A 28 -0.61 -1.42 8.76
C LEU A 28 -1.46 -0.15 8.64
N ARG A 29 -2.25 0.18 9.67
CA ARG A 29 -3.05 1.42 9.69
C ARG A 29 -2.18 2.66 9.65
N ALA A 30 -1.08 2.70 10.41
CA ALA A 30 -0.18 3.85 10.45
C ALA A 30 0.51 4.08 9.11
N ALA A 31 1.05 3.02 8.50
CA ALA A 31 1.67 3.10 7.18
C ALA A 31 0.68 3.54 6.10
N LEU A 32 -0.55 3.00 6.11
CA LEU A 32 -1.60 3.44 5.19
C LEU A 32 -1.94 4.91 5.36
N LEU A 33 -2.09 5.39 6.61
CA LEU A 33 -2.43 6.78 6.86
C LEU A 33 -1.31 7.69 6.39
N ALA A 34 -0.05 7.37 6.70
CA ALA A 34 1.12 8.13 6.26
C ALA A 34 1.24 8.15 4.72
N PHE A 35 1.10 6.99 4.07
CA PHE A 35 1.16 6.85 2.61
C PHE A 35 0.05 7.61 1.87
N ASN A 36 -1.13 7.77 2.49
CA ASN A 36 -2.24 8.54 1.92
C ASN A 36 -2.25 10.02 2.37
N THR A 37 -1.31 10.44 3.22
CA THR A 37 -1.22 11.83 3.68
C THR A 37 -0.31 12.61 2.74
N PHE A 38 -0.88 13.60 2.07
CA PHE A 38 -0.16 14.55 1.22
C PHE A 38 -0.07 15.91 1.91
N ASP A 39 1.05 16.62 1.73
CA ASP A 39 1.28 17.93 2.34
C ASP A 39 0.22 18.97 1.90
N GLU A 40 -0.10 19.91 2.80
CA GLU A 40 -1.15 20.92 2.62
C GLU A 40 -0.93 21.76 1.35
N SER A 41 0.32 21.94 0.93
CA SER A 41 0.69 22.70 -0.28
C SER A 41 0.32 22.01 -1.61
N GLU A 42 0.09 20.69 -1.62
CA GLU A 42 -0.25 19.92 -2.84
C GLU A 42 -1.73 19.53 -2.95
N THR A 43 -2.53 19.87 -1.93
CA THR A 43 -3.78 19.18 -1.63
C THR A 43 -4.94 19.37 -2.63
N VAL A 44 -5.03 20.44 -3.42
CA VAL A 44 -6.22 20.64 -4.29
C VAL A 44 -6.08 19.94 -5.65
N ARG A 45 -4.93 20.06 -6.31
CA ARG A 45 -4.71 19.53 -7.66
C ARG A 45 -4.41 18.02 -7.67
N HIS A 46 -3.70 17.52 -6.66
CA HIS A 46 -3.38 16.08 -6.53
C HIS A 46 -4.59 15.23 -6.11
N ARG A 47 -5.45 15.72 -5.20
CA ARG A 47 -6.70 15.01 -4.84
C ARG A 47 -7.65 14.81 -6.01
N GLN A 48 -7.75 15.81 -6.90
CA GLN A 48 -8.60 15.72 -8.10
C GLN A 48 -8.03 14.74 -9.14
N ARG A 49 -6.70 14.66 -9.27
CA ARG A 49 -6.03 13.67 -10.13
C ARG A 49 -6.19 12.24 -9.58
N MET A 50 -6.03 12.03 -8.28
CA MET A 50 -6.26 10.73 -7.62
C MET A 50 -7.70 10.23 -7.77
N ARG A 51 -8.69 11.12 -7.67
CA ARG A 51 -10.11 10.77 -7.86
C ARG A 51 -10.42 10.31 -9.30
N ILE A 52 -9.80 10.96 -10.30
CA ILE A 52 -9.99 10.61 -11.72
C ILE A 52 -9.25 9.32 -12.10
N ILE A 53 -8.05 9.10 -11.54
CA ILE A 53 -7.25 7.88 -11.76
C ILE A 53 -7.97 6.63 -11.20
N LEU A 54 -8.73 6.77 -10.11
CA LEU A 54 -9.47 5.65 -9.52
C LEU A 54 -10.83 5.37 -10.21
N GLU A 55 -11.31 6.24 -11.10
CA GLU A 55 -12.69 6.18 -11.63
C GLU A 55 -12.81 5.87 -13.14
N THR A 56 -11.73 5.85 -13.95
CA THR A 56 -11.83 5.67 -15.43
C THR A 56 -11.18 4.40 -16.01
N ALA A 57 -11.88 3.77 -16.97
CA ALA A 57 -11.69 2.39 -17.44
C ALA A 57 -10.38 2.07 -18.17
N GLU A 58 -9.60 3.06 -18.62
CA GLU A 58 -8.29 2.81 -19.25
C GLU A 58 -7.20 2.37 -18.25
N LEU A 59 -7.42 2.63 -16.96
CA LEU A 59 -6.48 2.28 -15.90
C LEU A 59 -6.61 0.85 -15.39
N GLN A 60 -7.62 0.05 -15.75
CA GLN A 60 -7.81 -1.27 -15.12
C GLN A 60 -6.61 -2.24 -15.29
N ALA A 61 -5.98 -2.30 -16.48
CA ALA A 61 -4.83 -3.17 -16.70
C ALA A 61 -3.56 -2.67 -15.99
N TYR A 62 -3.33 -1.35 -16.00
CA TYR A 62 -2.21 -0.71 -15.27
C TYR A 62 -2.40 -0.85 -13.75
N SER A 63 -3.63 -0.63 -13.28
CA SER A 63 -4.04 -0.82 -11.90
C SER A 63 -3.89 -2.27 -11.44
N MET A 64 -4.10 -3.28 -12.28
CA MET A 64 -3.84 -4.68 -11.91
C MET A 64 -2.36 -4.94 -11.54
N THR A 65 -1.42 -4.38 -12.31
CA THR A 65 0.03 -4.46 -11.98
C THR A 65 0.32 -3.68 -10.71
N MET A 66 -0.31 -2.51 -10.56
CA MET A 66 -0.12 -1.70 -9.35
C MET A 66 -0.64 -2.40 -8.08
N TYR A 67 -1.84 -2.96 -8.15
CA TYR A 67 -2.43 -3.73 -7.05
C TYR A 67 -1.64 -4.99 -6.75
N ALA A 68 -1.01 -5.62 -7.74
CA ALA A 68 -0.11 -6.74 -7.52
C ALA A 68 1.15 -6.32 -6.75
N GLY A 69 1.81 -5.23 -7.18
CA GLY A 69 3.00 -4.71 -6.48
C GLY A 69 2.70 -4.23 -5.07
N TRP A 70 1.58 -3.54 -4.88
CA TRP A 70 1.12 -3.10 -3.56
C TRP A 70 0.82 -4.29 -2.64
N ARG A 71 0.12 -5.32 -3.13
CA ARG A 71 -0.15 -6.54 -2.34
C ARG A 71 1.15 -7.26 -1.98
N ALA A 72 2.15 -7.25 -2.87
CA ALA A 72 3.45 -7.85 -2.60
C ALA A 72 4.19 -7.14 -1.45
N VAL A 73 4.16 -5.80 -1.40
CA VAL A 73 4.74 -5.01 -0.30
C VAL A 73 4.06 -5.35 1.04
N ILE A 74 2.72 -5.37 1.06
CA ILE A 74 1.94 -5.71 2.27
C ILE A 74 2.20 -7.15 2.71
N ALA A 75 2.14 -8.12 1.80
CA ALA A 75 2.37 -9.52 2.11
C ALA A 75 3.81 -9.76 2.60
N GLY A 76 4.80 -9.11 1.98
CA GLY A 76 6.19 -9.15 2.42
C GLY A 76 6.37 -8.62 3.84
N PHE A 77 5.76 -7.49 4.18
CA PHE A 77 5.79 -6.95 5.54
C PHE A 77 5.13 -7.91 6.54
N VAL A 78 3.92 -8.38 6.27
CA VAL A 78 3.19 -9.29 7.16
C VAL A 78 3.98 -10.59 7.39
N ALA A 79 4.54 -11.17 6.33
CA ALA A 79 5.37 -12.36 6.41
C ALA A 79 6.57 -12.18 7.34
N ARG A 80 7.32 -11.07 7.19
CA ARG A 80 8.44 -10.73 8.09
C ARG A 80 7.99 -10.58 9.55
N ARG A 81 6.83 -9.99 9.79
CA ARG A 81 6.28 -9.80 11.15
C ARG A 81 5.85 -11.12 11.80
N LEU A 82 5.43 -12.09 11.01
CA LEU A 82 4.96 -13.40 11.47
C LEU A 82 6.03 -14.49 11.42
N GLY A 83 7.19 -14.22 10.80
CA GLY A 83 8.25 -15.21 10.61
C GLY A 83 7.92 -16.28 9.56
N GLY A 84 7.19 -15.91 8.51
CA GLY A 84 6.77 -16.81 7.43
C GLY A 84 7.09 -16.28 6.03
N GLU A 85 6.44 -16.85 5.02
CA GLU A 85 6.64 -16.50 3.61
C GLU A 85 5.54 -15.56 3.09
N SER A 86 5.90 -14.65 2.19
CA SER A 86 4.92 -13.71 1.60
C SER A 86 3.81 -14.41 0.80
N THR A 87 4.05 -15.64 0.35
CA THR A 87 3.08 -16.47 -0.36
C THR A 87 2.13 -17.24 0.57
N ASP A 88 2.36 -17.20 1.89
CA ASP A 88 1.51 -17.87 2.86
C ASP A 88 0.09 -17.27 2.87
N LEU A 89 -0.89 -18.10 3.24
CA LEU A 89 -2.31 -17.73 3.22
C LEU A 89 -2.60 -16.47 4.05
N VAL A 90 -1.98 -16.34 5.23
CA VAL A 90 -2.23 -15.20 6.13
C VAL A 90 -1.72 -13.88 5.54
N PRO A 91 -0.43 -13.74 5.13
CA PRO A 91 0.05 -12.56 4.41
C PRO A 91 -0.77 -12.19 3.18
N GLN A 92 -1.10 -13.18 2.33
CA GLN A 92 -1.89 -12.95 1.12
C GLN A 92 -3.30 -12.47 1.45
N THR A 93 -3.97 -13.10 2.42
CA THR A 93 -5.32 -12.71 2.83
C THR A 93 -5.35 -11.29 3.35
N ILE A 94 -4.40 -10.92 4.23
CA ILE A 94 -4.31 -9.55 4.74
C ILE A 94 -4.08 -8.56 3.59
N ALA A 95 -3.13 -8.84 2.69
CA ALA A 95 -2.89 -8.00 1.52
C ALA A 95 -4.14 -7.82 0.65
N TRP A 96 -4.92 -8.88 0.42
CA TRP A 96 -6.17 -8.78 -0.36
C TRP A 96 -7.27 -8.00 0.37
N THR A 97 -7.42 -8.17 1.69
CA THR A 97 -8.46 -7.46 2.46
C THR A 97 -8.22 -5.96 2.55
N MET A 98 -6.97 -5.52 2.58
CA MET A 98 -6.63 -4.10 2.65
C MET A 98 -6.91 -3.33 1.34
N LEU A 99 -7.19 -4.02 0.22
CA LEU A 99 -7.72 -3.39 -1.00
C LEU A 99 -9.24 -3.13 -0.94
N GLY A 100 -9.95 -3.84 -0.06
CA GLY A 100 -11.42 -3.98 -0.11
C GLY A 100 -12.20 -3.21 0.95
N SER A 101 -11.55 -2.58 1.92
CA SER A 101 -12.26 -1.82 2.96
C SER A 101 -12.71 -0.46 2.41
N ARG A 102 -14.00 -0.38 2.04
CA ARG A 102 -14.76 0.89 1.93
C ARG A 102 -14.90 1.56 3.28
#